data_AF-A0AAD7P9Q8-F1
#
_entry.id   AF-A0AAD7P9Q8-F1
#
_cell.length_a   1.000
_cell.length_b   1.000
_cell.length_c   1.000
_cell.angle_alpha   90.00
_cell.angle_beta   90.00
_cell.angle_gamma   90.00
#
_symmetry.space_group_name_H-M   'P 1'
#
loop_
_entity.id
_entity.type
_entity.pdbx_description
1 polymer ?
#
loop_
_entity_poly.entity_id
_entity_poly.type
_entity_poly.pdbx_seq_one_letter_code
_entity_poly.pdbx_strand_id
1 'polypeptide(L)'
;MVCQWPWQSNSPRESIETKISFHKGWKEYFLVIIGGDEVRTGKPSPDIFLEVAKKLSVEPSSCLVIEDSLPGVKAGKTAGMEVVAVPSLPKQTHLYTAADEVINSLLDLQLEKWGLPPFEDWIEGTLPIDPWYIGGPVIKGFGRGSKVLGIPTANLSSEGYATVLSENPAGVYFGWAGLSTRGVFKMVMSIGWNPYFNNTEKTLEPWLLHEFNEDFYGKELQACNSRLYTA
;
A
#
# COMPACT_ATOMS: atom_id res chain seq x y z
N MET A 1 11.18 -23.36 6.68
CA MET A 1 12.08 -22.68 5.73
C MET A 1 12.21 -21.24 6.19
N VAL A 2 13.41 -20.68 6.31
CA VAL A 2 13.59 -19.27 6.73
C VAL A 2 13.79 -18.44 5.46
N CYS A 3 12.87 -17.51 5.18
CA CYS A 3 13.04 -16.56 4.08
C CYS A 3 14.21 -15.62 4.40
N GLN A 4 15.11 -15.45 3.44
CA GLN A 4 16.18 -14.45 3.53
C GLN A 4 15.74 -13.23 2.73
N TRP A 5 15.74 -12.06 3.37
CA TRP A 5 15.31 -10.81 2.76
C TRP A 5 16.53 -9.96 2.37
N PRO A 6 16.94 -9.90 1.10
CA PRO A 6 17.93 -8.94 0.64
C PRO A 6 17.28 -7.61 0.24
N TRP A 7 18.03 -6.51 0.37
CA TRP A 7 17.67 -5.21 -0.19
C TRP A 7 18.63 -4.82 -1.32
N GLN A 8 18.10 -4.26 -2.41
CA GLN A 8 18.92 -3.77 -3.51
C GLN A 8 18.35 -2.48 -4.12
N SER A 9 19.22 -1.56 -4.53
CA SER A 9 18.81 -0.29 -5.15
C SER A 9 19.92 0.26 -6.06
N ASN A 10 19.53 1.01 -7.10
CA ASN A 10 20.48 1.77 -7.92
C ASN A 10 21.12 2.95 -7.16
N SER A 11 20.60 3.33 -6.00
CA SER A 11 21.23 4.35 -5.15
C SER A 11 22.53 3.84 -4.52
N PRO A 12 23.48 4.72 -4.18
CA PRO A 12 24.69 4.33 -3.46
C PRO A 12 24.39 3.66 -2.12
N ARG A 13 25.24 2.73 -1.69
CA ARG A 13 25.09 1.98 -0.44
C ARG A 13 24.92 2.89 0.78
N GLU A 14 25.69 3.97 0.85
CA GLU A 14 25.61 4.99 1.90
C GLU A 14 24.23 5.66 1.97
N SER A 15 23.62 5.95 0.81
CA SER A 15 22.27 6.53 0.75
C SER A 15 21.19 5.56 1.26
N ILE A 16 21.36 4.26 0.99
CA ILE A 16 20.47 3.22 1.51
C ILE A 16 20.61 3.12 3.03
N GLU A 17 21.84 3.05 3.54
CA GLU A 17 22.08 2.96 4.99
C GLU A 17 21.57 4.18 5.75
N THR A 18 21.75 5.38 5.18
CA THR A 18 21.19 6.61 5.74
C THR A 18 19.68 6.52 5.85
N LYS A 19 18.97 6.11 4.79
CA LYS A 19 17.50 5.95 4.83
C LYS A 19 17.05 4.92 5.86
N ILE A 20 17.70 3.75 5.89
CA ILE A 20 17.39 2.68 6.83
C ILE A 20 17.65 3.12 8.28
N SER A 21 18.63 3.99 8.53
CA SER A 21 18.98 4.45 9.89
C SER A 21 17.84 5.21 10.59
N PHE A 22 16.92 5.81 9.83
CA PHE A 22 15.74 6.48 10.37
C PHE A 22 14.66 5.50 10.87
N HIS A 23 14.81 4.20 10.58
CA HIS A 23 13.85 3.17 10.95
C HIS A 23 14.51 2.13 11.86
N LYS A 24 14.27 2.25 13.17
CA LYS A 24 14.84 1.36 14.19
C LYS A 24 14.49 -0.11 13.89
N GLY A 25 15.51 -0.97 13.91
CA GLY A 25 15.37 -2.42 13.65
C GLY A 25 15.37 -2.82 12.18
N TRP A 26 15.21 -1.89 11.22
CA TRP A 26 15.11 -2.25 9.80
C TRP A 26 16.37 -2.93 9.26
N LYS A 27 17.55 -2.47 9.68
CA LYS A 27 18.83 -3.04 9.25
C LYS A 27 18.96 -4.54 9.59
N GLU A 28 18.28 -5.00 10.65
CA GLU A 28 18.37 -6.38 11.14
C GLU A 28 17.54 -7.37 10.30
N TYR A 29 16.57 -6.87 9.53
CA TYR A 29 15.77 -7.71 8.62
C TYR A 29 16.51 -8.08 7.33
N PHE A 30 17.52 -7.30 6.94
CA PHE A 30 18.21 -7.48 5.67
C PHE A 30 19.57 -8.15 5.84
N LEU A 31 19.67 -9.41 5.43
CA LEU A 31 20.93 -10.17 5.50
C LEU A 31 21.98 -9.62 4.52
N VAL A 32 21.52 -9.16 3.36
CA VAL A 32 22.35 -8.58 2.30
C VAL A 32 21.72 -7.28 1.86
N ILE A 33 22.53 -6.23 1.76
CA ILE A 33 22.12 -4.97 1.15
C ILE A 33 23.16 -4.57 0.11
N ILE A 34 22.73 -4.30 -1.11
CA ILE A 34 23.61 -3.91 -2.23
C ILE A 34 23.17 -2.56 -2.82
N GLY A 35 24.11 -1.62 -2.91
CA GLY A 35 23.95 -0.36 -3.63
C GLY A 35 24.36 -0.43 -5.09
N GLY A 36 23.92 0.54 -5.90
CA GLY A 36 24.24 0.61 -7.32
C GLY A 36 25.74 0.87 -7.60
N ASP A 37 26.45 1.41 -6.61
CA ASP A 37 27.89 1.62 -6.59
C ASP A 37 28.70 0.35 -6.30
N GLU A 38 28.04 -0.73 -5.87
CA GLU A 38 28.67 -2.03 -5.61
C GLU A 38 28.57 -3.00 -6.81
N VAL A 39 28.00 -2.55 -7.94
CA VAL A 39 27.89 -3.34 -9.17
C VAL A 39 28.40 -2.59 -10.39
N ARG A 40 28.81 -3.34 -11.41
CA ARG A 40 29.34 -2.76 -12.66
C ARG A 40 28.29 -1.95 -13.41
N THR A 41 27.06 -2.44 -13.45
CA THR A 41 25.96 -1.78 -14.17
C THR A 41 24.67 -1.94 -13.38
N GLY A 42 24.05 -0.82 -12.99
CA GLY A 42 22.76 -0.83 -12.31
C GLY A 42 21.61 -1.29 -13.21
N LYS A 43 20.40 -1.38 -12.63
CA LYS A 43 19.17 -1.67 -13.38
C LYS A 43 19.03 -0.69 -14.57
N PRO A 44 18.65 -1.18 -15.77
CA PRO A 44 18.00 -2.46 -16.04
C PRO A 44 18.93 -3.66 -16.26
N SER A 45 20.24 -3.55 -16.00
CA SER A 45 21.14 -4.71 -16.01
C SER A 45 20.82 -5.69 -14.87
N PRO A 46 20.99 -7.01 -15.06
CA PRO A 46 20.72 -8.00 -14.01
C PRO A 46 21.79 -8.03 -12.90
N ASP A 47 22.92 -7.34 -13.07
CA ASP A 47 24.12 -7.46 -12.23
C ASP A 47 23.81 -7.36 -10.72
N ILE A 48 22.93 -6.45 -10.32
CA ILE A 48 22.57 -6.26 -8.90
C ILE A 48 21.81 -7.45 -8.32
N PHE A 49 20.93 -8.07 -9.09
CA PHE A 49 20.19 -9.26 -8.66
C PHE A 49 21.10 -10.49 -8.61
N LEU A 50 21.98 -10.64 -9.62
CA LEU A 50 22.95 -11.73 -9.66
C LEU A 50 23.96 -11.66 -8.51
N GLU A 51 24.43 -10.45 -8.17
CA GLU A 51 25.32 -10.26 -7.03
C GLU A 51 24.61 -10.55 -5.69
N VAL A 52 23.33 -10.18 -5.54
CA VAL A 52 22.53 -10.59 -4.37
C VAL A 52 22.44 -12.12 -4.26
N ALA A 53 22.04 -12.80 -5.33
CA ALA A 53 21.90 -14.27 -5.34
C ALA A 53 23.23 -14.96 -4.98
N LYS A 54 24.33 -14.47 -5.54
CA LYS A 54 25.69 -14.93 -5.23
C LYS A 54 26.06 -14.72 -3.76
N LYS A 55 25.80 -13.54 -3.17
CA LYS A 55 26.07 -13.27 -1.75
C LYS A 55 25.24 -14.15 -0.81
N LEU A 56 24.02 -14.49 -1.21
CA LEU A 56 23.15 -15.42 -0.48
C LEU A 56 23.47 -16.90 -0.76
N SER A 57 24.34 -17.20 -1.72
CA SER A 57 24.65 -18.57 -2.18
C SER A 57 23.40 -19.35 -2.63
N VAL A 58 22.52 -18.68 -3.37
CA VAL A 58 21.29 -19.26 -3.93
C VAL A 58 21.25 -19.12 -5.44
N GLU A 59 20.52 -20.01 -6.11
CA GLU A 59 20.27 -19.91 -7.55
C GLU A 59 19.30 -18.77 -7.86
N PRO A 60 19.51 -17.97 -8.92
CA PRO A 60 18.59 -16.90 -9.30
C PRO A 60 17.15 -17.38 -9.52
N SER A 61 16.96 -18.57 -10.08
CA SER A 61 15.63 -19.15 -10.31
C SER A 61 14.87 -19.50 -9.02
N SER A 62 15.55 -19.48 -7.86
CA SER A 62 14.95 -19.70 -6.55
C SER A 62 14.67 -18.38 -5.81
N CYS A 63 14.81 -17.23 -6.49
CA CYS A 63 14.58 -15.91 -5.93
C CYS A 63 13.27 -15.32 -6.44
N LEU A 64 12.50 -14.76 -5.51
CA LEU A 64 11.37 -13.87 -5.80
C LEU A 64 11.83 -12.41 -5.67
N VAL A 65 11.63 -11.63 -6.72
CA VAL A 65 11.91 -10.19 -6.75
C VAL A 65 10.62 -9.41 -6.59
N ILE A 66 10.62 -8.42 -5.69
CA ILE A 66 9.53 -7.46 -5.53
C ILE A 66 10.04 -6.10 -6.00
N GLU A 67 9.40 -5.50 -7.01
CA GLU A 67 9.87 -4.27 -7.65
C GLU A 67 8.74 -3.28 -7.95
N ASP A 68 9.00 -1.98 -7.78
CA ASP A 68 8.05 -0.92 -8.08
C ASP A 68 8.37 -0.18 -9.39
N SER A 69 9.47 -0.54 -10.07
CA SER A 69 10.01 0.19 -11.22
C SER A 69 10.20 -0.69 -12.46
N LEU A 70 9.92 -0.14 -13.65
CA LEU A 70 10.15 -0.85 -14.91
C LEU A 70 11.61 -1.31 -15.12
N PRO A 71 12.65 -0.50 -14.80
CA PRO A 71 14.03 -0.95 -14.90
C PRO A 71 14.32 -2.13 -13.96
N GLY A 72 13.76 -2.12 -12.75
CA GLY A 72 13.90 -3.20 -11.78
C GLY A 72 13.25 -4.49 -12.24
N VAL A 73 12.01 -4.43 -12.72
CA VAL A 73 11.32 -5.60 -13.28
C VAL A 73 12.12 -6.21 -14.43
N LYS A 74 12.58 -5.38 -15.38
CA LYS A 74 13.39 -5.87 -16.50
C LYS A 74 14.68 -6.53 -16.03
N ALA A 75 15.37 -5.94 -15.06
CA ALA A 75 16.60 -6.48 -14.50
C ALA A 75 16.37 -7.83 -13.79
N GLY A 76 15.32 -7.96 -12.96
CA GLY A 76 14.96 -9.22 -12.30
C GLY A 76 14.63 -10.33 -13.28
N LYS A 77 13.81 -10.05 -14.31
CA LYS A 77 13.52 -11.02 -15.38
C LYS A 77 14.76 -11.42 -16.17
N THR A 78 15.64 -10.46 -16.48
CA THR A 78 16.90 -10.73 -17.20
C THR A 78 17.85 -11.58 -16.35
N ALA A 79 17.76 -11.48 -15.01
CA ALA A 79 18.52 -12.33 -14.09
C ALA A 79 17.95 -13.76 -13.97
N GLY A 80 16.83 -14.07 -14.64
CA GLY A 80 16.18 -15.39 -14.57
C GLY A 80 15.37 -15.61 -13.29
N MET A 81 14.95 -14.53 -12.61
CA MET A 81 14.17 -14.59 -11.37
C MET A 81 12.67 -14.43 -11.64
N GLU A 82 11.85 -14.88 -10.70
CA GLU A 82 10.43 -14.54 -10.65
C GLU A 82 10.27 -13.11 -10.11
N VAL A 83 9.32 -12.36 -10.66
CA VAL A 83 9.14 -10.93 -10.37
C VAL A 83 7.68 -10.59 -10.12
N VAL A 84 7.40 -10.07 -8.94
CA VAL A 84 6.14 -9.41 -8.58
C VAL A 84 6.34 -7.89 -8.67
N ALA A 85 5.52 -7.23 -9.50
CA ALA A 85 5.53 -5.78 -9.61
C ALA A 85 4.51 -5.15 -8.66
N VAL A 86 4.93 -4.09 -7.95
CA VAL A 86 4.08 -3.25 -7.09
C VAL A 86 4.21 -1.79 -7.54
N PRO A 87 3.51 -1.37 -8.61
CA PRO A 87 3.70 -0.05 -9.20
C PRO A 87 3.43 1.06 -8.19
N SER A 88 4.36 2.00 -8.02
CA SER A 88 4.20 3.11 -7.07
C SER A 88 3.07 4.08 -7.45
N LEU A 89 2.61 4.05 -8.72
CA LEU A 89 1.51 4.88 -9.22
C LEU A 89 0.31 4.02 -9.68
N PRO A 90 -0.91 4.32 -9.17
CA PRO A 90 -2.14 3.70 -9.65
C PRO A 90 -2.29 3.86 -11.18
N LYS A 91 -2.89 2.87 -11.84
CA LYS A 91 -3.15 2.81 -13.30
C LYS A 91 -1.95 2.56 -14.21
N GLN A 92 -0.74 2.40 -13.67
CA GLN A 92 0.43 2.01 -14.46
C GLN A 92 0.62 0.49 -14.59
N THR A 93 -0.27 -0.32 -14.02
CA THR A 93 -0.17 -1.80 -14.00
C THR A 93 0.04 -2.39 -15.39
N HIS A 94 -0.60 -1.84 -16.42
CA HIS A 94 -0.47 -2.25 -17.82
C HIS A 94 0.95 -2.07 -18.42
N LEU A 95 1.84 -1.30 -17.77
CA LEU A 95 3.23 -1.12 -18.22
C LEU A 95 4.14 -2.27 -17.77
N TYR A 96 3.74 -3.03 -16.76
CA TYR A 96 4.56 -4.07 -16.11
C TYR A 96 4.35 -5.45 -16.72
N THR A 97 4.17 -5.53 -18.04
CA THR A 97 3.83 -6.78 -18.76
C THR A 97 4.90 -7.87 -18.68
N ALA A 98 6.12 -7.53 -18.29
CA ALA A 98 7.21 -8.49 -18.12
C ALA A 98 7.22 -9.16 -16.74
N ALA A 99 6.50 -8.62 -15.74
CA ALA A 99 6.40 -9.21 -14.42
C ALA A 99 5.51 -10.46 -14.46
N ASP A 100 5.76 -11.40 -13.55
CA ASP A 100 4.99 -12.63 -13.42
C ASP A 100 3.65 -12.38 -12.71
N GLU A 101 3.60 -11.40 -11.80
CA GLU A 101 2.37 -10.88 -11.19
C GLU A 101 2.47 -9.36 -11.00
N VAL A 102 1.35 -8.65 -11.12
CA VAL A 102 1.26 -7.22 -10.82
C VAL A 102 0.20 -7.02 -9.74
N ILE A 103 0.61 -6.54 -8.58
CA ILE A 103 -0.27 -6.29 -7.43
C ILE A 103 -0.34 -4.79 -7.12
N ASN A 104 -1.38 -4.36 -6.39
CA ASN A 104 -1.60 -2.94 -6.10
C ASN A 104 -0.96 -2.50 -4.78
N SER A 105 -0.67 -3.45 -3.90
CA SER A 105 -0.05 -3.23 -2.60
C SER A 105 0.80 -4.42 -2.21
N LEU A 106 1.84 -4.20 -1.40
CA LEU A 106 2.58 -5.30 -0.75
C LEU A 106 1.67 -6.15 0.15
N LEU A 107 0.54 -5.61 0.60
CA LEU A 107 -0.46 -6.33 1.40
C LEU A 107 -1.29 -7.33 0.58
N ASP A 108 -1.22 -7.25 -0.76
CA ASP A 108 -1.84 -8.20 -1.66
C ASP A 108 -0.90 -9.38 -1.98
N LEU A 109 0.33 -9.38 -1.48
CA LEU A 109 1.33 -10.41 -1.77
C LEU A 109 1.00 -11.72 -1.05
N GLN A 110 0.88 -12.80 -1.81
CA GLN A 110 0.68 -14.16 -1.28
C GLN A 110 1.95 -14.97 -1.52
N LEU A 111 2.74 -15.17 -0.48
CA LEU A 111 4.05 -15.83 -0.52
C LEU A 111 3.94 -17.30 -0.98
N GLU A 112 2.82 -17.94 -0.65
CA GLU A 112 2.53 -19.35 -0.91
C GLU A 112 2.44 -19.65 -2.41
N LYS A 113 2.02 -18.68 -3.23
CA LYS A 113 2.02 -18.79 -4.70
C LYS A 113 3.42 -19.03 -5.26
N TRP A 114 4.43 -18.58 -4.53
CA TRP A 114 5.85 -18.60 -4.92
C TRP A 114 6.64 -19.65 -4.12
N GLY A 115 5.95 -20.58 -3.45
CA GLY A 115 6.58 -21.63 -2.64
C GLY A 115 7.24 -21.14 -1.34
N LEU A 116 6.95 -19.89 -0.92
CA LEU A 116 7.41 -19.31 0.33
C LEU A 116 6.39 -19.56 1.46
N PRO A 117 6.81 -19.62 2.74
CA PRO A 117 5.89 -19.76 3.87
C PRO A 117 4.89 -18.59 3.93
N PRO A 118 3.64 -18.85 4.37
CA PRO A 118 2.64 -17.80 4.57
C PRO A 118 3.07 -16.83 5.66
N PHE A 119 2.45 -15.66 5.67
CA PHE A 119 2.54 -14.76 6.81
C PHE A 119 1.79 -15.33 8.03
N GLU A 120 2.38 -15.24 9.21
CA GLU A 120 1.82 -15.81 10.45
C GLU A 120 0.90 -14.84 11.22
N ASP A 121 0.86 -13.57 10.81
CA ASP A 121 0.06 -12.51 11.43
C ASP A 121 -1.37 -12.42 10.88
N TRP A 122 -1.74 -13.26 9.92
CA TRP A 122 -3.09 -13.36 9.38
C TRP A 122 -3.99 -14.21 10.28
N ILE A 123 -5.18 -13.69 10.62
CA ILE A 123 -6.20 -14.37 11.41
C ILE A 123 -7.39 -14.67 10.49
N GLU A 124 -7.69 -15.96 10.27
CA GLU A 124 -8.80 -16.41 9.41
C GLU A 124 -8.81 -15.76 8.02
N GLY A 125 -7.64 -15.64 7.39
CA GLY A 125 -7.51 -15.02 6.05
C GLY A 125 -7.66 -13.49 6.06
N THR A 126 -7.52 -12.86 7.23
CA THR A 126 -7.55 -11.42 7.41
C THR A 126 -6.26 -10.94 8.06
N LEU A 127 -5.61 -9.91 7.48
CA LEU A 127 -4.57 -9.16 8.19
C LEU A 127 -5.20 -8.10 9.13
N PRO A 128 -5.08 -8.24 10.46
CA PRO A 128 -5.53 -7.20 11.39
C PRO A 128 -4.58 -6.01 11.34
N ILE A 129 -5.05 -4.88 10.82
CA ILE A 129 -4.32 -3.61 10.91
C ILE A 129 -4.81 -2.80 12.10
N ASP A 130 -3.90 -2.06 12.72
CA ASP A 130 -4.25 -1.13 13.79
C ASP A 130 -5.29 -0.11 13.31
N PRO A 131 -6.31 0.18 14.13
CA PRO A 131 -7.29 1.18 13.78
C PRO A 131 -6.63 2.57 13.73
N TRP A 132 -7.02 3.36 12.74
CA TRP A 132 -6.56 4.75 12.61
C TRP A 132 -7.75 5.71 12.58
N TYR A 133 -7.48 6.96 12.94
CA TYR A 133 -8.52 7.93 13.23
C TYR A 133 -8.45 9.12 12.29
N ILE A 134 -9.62 9.56 11.83
CA ILE A 134 -9.79 10.80 11.07
C ILE A 134 -11.07 11.48 11.51
N GLY A 135 -11.09 12.80 11.51
CA GLY A 135 -12.29 13.52 11.89
C GLY A 135 -12.25 14.98 11.51
N GLY A 136 -13.44 15.59 11.58
CA GLY A 136 -13.66 16.98 11.28
C GLY A 136 -15.12 17.27 10.93
N PRO A 137 -15.42 18.51 10.54
CA PRO A 137 -16.76 18.89 10.14
C PRO A 137 -17.15 18.20 8.83
N VAL A 138 -18.37 17.68 8.77
CA VAL A 138 -18.92 17.08 7.53
C VAL A 138 -19.12 18.16 6.47
N ILE A 139 -18.47 18.00 5.32
CA ILE A 139 -18.53 18.94 4.20
C ILE A 139 -19.45 18.45 3.08
N LYS A 140 -19.87 19.36 2.20
CA LYS A 140 -20.63 19.01 1.00
C LYS A 140 -19.67 18.39 -0.03
N GLY A 141 -19.97 17.17 -0.48
CA GLY A 141 -19.28 16.56 -1.60
C GLY A 141 -19.92 16.90 -2.95
N PHE A 142 -19.62 16.08 -3.95
CA PHE A 142 -20.10 16.26 -5.33
C PHE A 142 -21.54 15.76 -5.57
N GLY A 143 -22.22 15.26 -4.53
CA GLY A 143 -23.62 14.82 -4.60
C GLY A 143 -23.87 13.52 -5.39
N ARG A 144 -22.81 12.79 -5.77
CA ARG A 144 -22.90 11.56 -6.57
C ARG A 144 -23.51 10.40 -5.80
N GLY A 145 -23.01 10.10 -4.59
CA GLY A 145 -23.50 8.98 -3.77
C GLY A 145 -24.96 9.12 -3.36
N SER A 146 -25.35 10.29 -2.84
CA SER A 146 -26.70 10.51 -2.32
C SER A 146 -27.76 10.61 -3.43
N LYS A 147 -27.52 11.42 -4.47
CA LYS A 147 -28.55 11.70 -5.49
C LYS A 147 -28.66 10.63 -6.57
N VAL A 148 -27.62 9.81 -6.78
CA VAL A 148 -27.59 8.82 -7.88
C VAL A 148 -27.70 7.39 -7.36
N LEU A 149 -27.12 7.08 -6.19
CA LEU A 149 -27.05 5.70 -5.67
C LEU A 149 -27.90 5.48 -4.41
N GLY A 150 -28.48 6.54 -3.84
CA GLY A 150 -29.21 6.45 -2.57
C GLY A 150 -28.32 6.21 -1.35
N ILE A 151 -27.01 6.46 -1.47
CA ILE A 151 -26.01 6.23 -0.41
C ILE A 151 -25.51 7.59 0.09
N PRO A 152 -26.03 8.12 1.22
CA PRO A 152 -25.65 9.43 1.73
C PRO A 152 -24.25 9.39 2.36
N THR A 153 -23.25 9.90 1.65
CA THR A 153 -21.87 9.98 2.14
C THR A 153 -21.57 11.33 2.81
N ALA A 154 -21.01 11.28 4.01
CA ALA A 154 -20.64 12.41 4.86
C ALA A 154 -19.19 12.84 4.62
N ASN A 155 -18.93 13.54 3.52
CA ASN A 155 -17.57 13.88 3.08
C ASN A 155 -16.74 14.56 4.19
N LEU A 156 -15.47 14.19 4.30
CA LEU A 156 -14.48 14.80 5.20
C LEU A 156 -13.36 15.49 4.41
N SER A 157 -12.73 16.49 5.04
CA SER A 157 -11.53 17.14 4.49
C SER A 157 -10.30 16.24 4.65
N SER A 158 -9.42 16.24 3.65
CA SER A 158 -8.08 15.65 3.68
C SER A 158 -7.07 16.51 4.44
N GLU A 159 -7.38 17.78 4.70
CA GLU A 159 -6.49 18.74 5.35
C GLU A 159 -6.07 18.25 6.75
N GLY A 160 -4.76 18.29 7.01
CA GLY A 160 -4.18 17.81 8.28
C GLY A 160 -3.94 16.28 8.37
N TYR A 161 -4.42 15.50 7.39
CA TYR A 161 -4.29 14.03 7.39
C TYR A 161 -3.38 13.48 6.28
N ALA A 162 -2.58 14.33 5.62
CA ALA A 162 -1.75 13.94 4.48
C ALA A 162 -0.85 12.72 4.77
N THR A 163 -0.18 12.68 5.93
CA THR A 163 0.67 11.56 6.33
C THR A 163 -0.14 10.27 6.48
N VAL A 164 -1.22 10.30 7.27
CA VAL A 164 -2.09 9.14 7.50
C VAL A 164 -2.69 8.63 6.18
N LEU A 165 -3.09 9.54 5.30
CA LEU A 165 -3.63 9.21 3.98
C LEU A 165 -2.56 8.71 3.02
N SER A 166 -1.28 9.06 3.18
CA SER A 166 -0.19 8.47 2.38
C SER A 166 0.11 7.04 2.79
N GLU A 167 -0.01 6.71 4.08
CA GLU A 167 0.22 5.38 4.64
C GLU A 167 -0.94 4.42 4.36
N ASN A 168 -2.16 4.94 4.21
CA ASN A 168 -3.36 4.15 3.97
C ASN A 168 -3.75 4.12 2.48
N PRO A 169 -3.73 2.95 1.81
CA PRO A 169 -4.04 2.86 0.38
C PRO A 169 -5.49 3.26 0.06
N ALA A 170 -5.75 3.61 -1.20
CA ALA A 170 -7.14 3.79 -1.66
C ALA A 170 -7.92 2.47 -1.50
N GLY A 171 -9.20 2.54 -1.19
CA GLY A 171 -10.06 1.38 -0.98
C GLY A 171 -11.27 1.67 -0.10
N VAL A 172 -11.96 0.60 0.27
CA VAL A 172 -13.08 0.63 1.20
C VAL A 172 -12.58 0.23 2.58
N TYR A 173 -12.93 1.06 3.56
CA TYR A 173 -12.66 0.90 4.97
C TYR A 173 -13.97 0.68 5.70
N PHE A 174 -13.92 0.09 6.89
CA PHE A 174 -15.06 -0.06 7.77
C PHE A 174 -14.64 0.28 9.20
N GLY A 175 -15.62 0.55 10.05
CA GLY A 175 -15.37 0.79 11.46
C GLY A 175 -16.51 1.53 12.11
N TRP A 176 -16.16 2.48 12.97
CA TRP A 176 -17.11 3.21 13.79
C TRP A 176 -16.96 4.71 13.55
N ALA A 177 -18.08 5.41 13.45
CA ALA A 177 -18.13 6.84 13.33
C ALA A 177 -18.93 7.45 14.48
N GLY A 178 -18.28 8.28 15.31
CA GLY A 178 -18.91 9.11 16.31
C GLY A 178 -19.38 10.41 15.69
N LEU A 179 -20.69 10.66 15.68
CA LEU A 179 -21.27 11.91 15.23
C LEU A 179 -21.69 12.74 16.44
N SER A 180 -21.17 13.96 16.54
CA SER A 180 -21.46 14.89 17.63
C SER A 180 -22.97 14.96 17.90
N THR A 181 -23.36 14.82 19.17
CA THR A 181 -24.76 14.84 19.66
C THR A 181 -25.70 13.75 19.14
N ARG A 182 -25.27 12.84 18.26
CA ARG A 182 -26.12 11.76 17.69
C ARG A 182 -25.67 10.35 18.04
N GLY A 183 -24.44 10.17 18.54
CA GLY A 183 -23.94 8.89 19.03
C GLY A 183 -22.92 8.24 18.09
N VAL A 184 -22.74 6.92 18.24
CA VAL A 184 -21.74 6.14 17.51
C VAL A 184 -22.44 5.15 16.59
N PHE A 185 -22.01 5.12 15.33
CA PHE A 185 -22.61 4.31 14.28
C PHE A 185 -21.56 3.42 13.62
N LYS A 186 -21.98 2.26 13.13
CA LYS A 186 -21.16 1.50 12.18
C LYS A 186 -21.04 2.29 10.88
N MET A 187 -19.91 2.20 10.22
CA MET A 187 -19.62 2.99 9.04
C MET A 187 -18.78 2.19 8.05
N VAL A 188 -18.98 2.48 6.77
CA VAL A 188 -18.06 2.14 5.68
C VAL A 188 -17.56 3.43 5.04
N MET A 189 -16.28 3.52 4.71
CA MET A 189 -15.69 4.72 4.13
C MET A 189 -14.94 4.38 2.85
N SER A 190 -15.26 5.10 1.80
CA SER A 190 -14.47 5.10 0.57
C SER A 190 -13.34 6.13 0.70
N ILE A 191 -12.10 5.66 0.51
CA ILE A 191 -10.94 6.53 0.33
C ILE A 191 -10.43 6.32 -1.10
N GLY A 192 -10.35 7.39 -1.87
CA GLY A 192 -9.91 7.25 -3.26
C GLY A 192 -9.51 8.56 -3.89
N TRP A 193 -9.15 8.47 -5.17
CA TRP A 193 -8.91 9.64 -5.99
C TRP A 193 -10.17 9.91 -6.80
N ASN A 194 -10.63 11.16 -6.84
CA ASN A 194 -11.71 11.52 -7.75
C ASN A 194 -11.14 11.54 -9.18
N PRO A 195 -11.58 10.65 -10.10
CA PRO A 195 -10.99 10.58 -11.43
C PRO A 195 -11.55 11.62 -12.42
N TYR A 196 -12.63 12.32 -12.06
CA TYR A 196 -13.31 13.30 -12.94
C TYR A 196 -12.80 14.73 -12.77
N PHE A 197 -12.23 15.02 -11.61
CA PHE A 197 -11.59 16.27 -11.28
C PHE A 197 -10.14 15.89 -11.08
N ASN A 198 -9.21 16.50 -11.80
CA ASN A 198 -7.78 16.16 -11.79
C ASN A 198 -7.14 16.45 -10.40
N ASN A 199 -7.67 15.81 -9.36
CA ASN A 199 -7.46 16.13 -7.97
C ASN A 199 -6.08 15.65 -7.54
N THR A 200 -5.39 16.54 -6.84
CA THR A 200 -4.09 16.27 -6.22
C THR A 200 -4.21 15.58 -4.87
N GLU A 201 -5.43 15.37 -4.36
CA GLU A 201 -5.70 14.82 -3.03
C GLU A 201 -6.79 13.73 -3.02
N LYS A 202 -6.69 12.80 -2.07
CA LYS A 202 -7.66 11.72 -1.84
C LYS A 202 -8.97 12.29 -1.25
N THR A 203 -10.11 11.78 -1.71
CA THR A 203 -11.43 12.05 -1.14
C THR A 203 -11.78 11.05 -0.05
N LEU A 204 -12.50 11.51 0.96
CA LEU A 204 -12.92 10.72 2.13
C LEU A 204 -14.44 10.75 2.24
N GLU A 205 -15.06 9.59 2.01
CA GLU A 205 -16.51 9.48 1.88
C GLU A 205 -17.06 8.42 2.85
N PRO A 206 -17.18 8.72 4.15
CA PRO A 206 -17.82 7.83 5.10
C PRO A 206 -19.33 7.79 4.88
N TRP A 207 -19.88 6.59 4.92
CA TRP A 207 -21.30 6.29 4.96
C TRP A 207 -21.62 5.62 6.29
N LEU A 208 -22.37 6.34 7.13
CA LEU A 208 -22.87 5.80 8.39
C LEU A 208 -24.02 4.84 8.04
N LEU A 209 -23.95 3.62 8.57
CA LEU A 209 -24.96 2.56 8.39
C LEU A 209 -26.20 2.87 9.26
N HIS A 210 -26.81 4.01 9.00
CA HIS A 210 -27.96 4.56 9.70
C HIS A 210 -28.73 5.53 8.80
N GLU A 211 -30.05 5.53 8.93
CA GLU A 211 -30.92 6.48 8.23
C GLU A 211 -31.14 7.73 9.09
N PHE A 212 -30.77 8.89 8.55
CA PHE A 212 -31.02 10.17 9.21
C PHE A 212 -32.17 10.90 8.54
N ASN A 213 -33.04 11.51 9.35
CA ASN A 213 -34.15 12.32 8.84
C ASN A 213 -33.72 13.71 8.35
N GLU A 214 -32.47 14.10 8.62
CA GLU A 214 -31.91 15.41 8.29
C GLU A 214 -30.41 15.32 8.02
N ASP A 215 -29.95 16.16 7.10
CA ASP A 215 -28.52 16.37 6.83
C ASP A 215 -27.80 16.89 8.08
N PHE A 216 -26.50 16.63 8.16
CA PHE A 216 -25.66 17.01 9.30
C PHE A 216 -24.34 17.66 8.85
N TYR A 217 -24.39 18.45 7.77
CA TYR A 217 -23.24 19.27 7.34
C TYR A 217 -22.78 20.21 8.47
N GLY A 218 -21.46 20.38 8.58
CA GLY A 218 -20.82 21.17 9.62
C GLY A 218 -20.79 20.54 11.01
N LYS A 219 -21.42 19.37 11.20
CA LYS A 219 -21.31 18.61 12.45
C LYS A 219 -19.99 17.85 12.48
N GLU A 220 -19.39 17.79 13.66
CA GLU A 220 -18.16 17.04 13.90
C GLU A 220 -18.42 15.54 13.83
N LEU A 221 -17.63 14.86 13.00
CA LEU A 221 -17.60 13.42 12.82
C LEU A 221 -16.19 12.91 13.14
N GLN A 222 -16.08 11.86 13.94
CA GLN A 222 -14.84 11.15 14.19
C GLN A 222 -14.97 9.70 13.71
N ALA A 223 -14.12 9.29 12.80
CA ALA A 223 -14.08 7.97 12.20
C ALA A 223 -12.88 7.18 12.74
N CYS A 224 -13.15 6.02 13.30
CA CYS A 224 -12.19 4.97 13.61
C CYS A 224 -12.25 3.93 12.49
N ASN A 225 -11.15 3.78 11.77
CA ASN A 225 -11.08 3.04 10.51
C ASN A 225 -10.22 1.80 10.66
N SER A 226 -10.74 0.70 10.13
CA SER A 226 -10.04 -0.54 9.90
C SER A 226 -10.25 -0.97 8.44
N ARG A 227 -9.41 -1.87 7.97
CA ARG A 227 -9.53 -2.49 6.65
C ARG A 227 -9.14 -3.95 6.79
N LEU A 228 -9.93 -4.83 6.18
CA LEU A 228 -9.58 -6.23 6.04
C LEU A 228 -8.78 -6.33 4.74
N TYR A 229 -7.63 -6.95 4.80
CA TYR A 229 -7.00 -7.52 3.61
C TYR A 229 -7.40 -8.99 3.60
N THR A 230 -8.19 -9.37 2.60
CA THR A 230 -8.57 -10.76 2.38
C THR A 230 -7.60 -11.37 1.38
N ALA A 231 -7.15 -12.59 1.65
CA ALA A 231 -6.30 -13.37 0.76
C ALA A 231 -7.07 -13.77 -0.52
#